data_AF-C6BRS3-F1
#
_entry.id   AF-C6BRS3-F1
#
_cell.length_a   1.000
_cell.length_b   1.000
_cell.length_c   1.000
_cell.angle_alpha   90.00
_cell.angle_beta   90.00
_cell.angle_gamma   90.00
#
_symmetry.space_group_name_H-M   'P 1'
#
loop_
_entity.id
_entity.type
_entity.pdbx_description
1 polymer ?
#
loop_
_entity_poly.entity_id
_entity_poly.type
_entity_poly.pdbx_seq_one_letter_code
_entity_poly.pdbx_strand_id
1 'polypeptide(L)'
;MTFSIIFVLFGTIATIVACKTINGNFELKHDALARKEKNLVEAQKELQARRKELSRRLDNLKTLLKAGIKTEAAAKTTDEKPSDLKSWLVQSGVLTEVQFLSAEIYAAEKNLNVIAALLTLNMISIEKYEEAKKMKLL
;
A
#
# COMPACT_ATOMS: atom_id res chain seq x y z
N MET A 1 0.73 -25.98 -72.81
CA MET A 1 1.89 -26.28 -71.94
C MET A 1 2.48 -25.03 -71.31
N THR A 2 2.76 -23.96 -72.07
CA THR A 2 3.32 -22.69 -71.54
C THR A 2 2.46 -22.05 -70.45
N PHE A 3 1.14 -21.94 -70.64
CA PHE A 3 0.22 -21.41 -69.63
C PHE A 3 0.20 -22.24 -68.32
N SER A 4 0.30 -23.56 -68.43
CA SER A 4 0.34 -24.49 -67.30
C SER A 4 1.61 -24.29 -66.47
N ILE A 5 2.76 -24.09 -67.13
CA ILE A 5 4.05 -23.84 -66.50
C ILE A 5 4.05 -22.48 -65.77
N ILE A 6 3.51 -21.45 -66.41
CA ILE A 6 3.38 -20.11 -65.81
C ILE A 6 2.49 -20.16 -64.55
N PHE A 7 1.38 -20.89 -64.59
CA PHE A 7 0.48 -21.02 -63.44
C PHE A 7 1.14 -21.74 -62.26
N VAL A 8 1.91 -22.81 -62.53
CA VAL A 8 2.67 -23.52 -61.50
C VAL A 8 3.75 -22.62 -60.89
N LEU A 9 4.44 -21.81 -61.69
CA LEU A 9 5.42 -20.83 -61.20
C LEU A 9 4.80 -19.77 -60.29
N PHE A 10 3.64 -19.21 -60.66
CA PHE A 10 2.94 -18.26 -59.80
C PHE A 10 2.45 -18.91 -58.50
N GLY A 11 1.95 -20.14 -58.57
CA GLY A 11 1.51 -20.89 -57.40
C GLY A 11 2.63 -21.16 -56.39
N THR A 12 3.83 -21.52 -56.87
CA THR A 12 4.98 -21.76 -55.99
C THR A 12 5.49 -20.46 -55.37
N ILE A 13 5.59 -19.37 -56.14
CA ILE A 13 5.99 -18.06 -55.61
C ILE A 13 5.00 -17.57 -54.55
N ALA A 14 3.69 -17.67 -54.82
CA ALA A 14 2.65 -17.27 -53.88
C ALA A 14 2.71 -18.10 -52.58
N THR A 15 2.92 -19.41 -52.69
CA THR A 15 3.07 -20.29 -51.52
C THR A 15 4.30 -19.92 -50.69
N ILE A 16 5.45 -19.67 -51.32
CA ILE A 16 6.68 -19.28 -50.62
C ILE A 16 6.48 -17.95 -49.86
N VAL A 17 5.86 -16.97 -50.51
CA VAL A 17 5.59 -15.66 -49.88
C VAL A 17 4.61 -15.83 -48.71
N ALA A 18 3.51 -16.56 -48.90
CA ALA A 18 2.51 -16.80 -47.86
C ALA A 18 3.12 -17.51 -46.64
N CYS A 19 3.87 -18.60 -46.85
CA CYS A 19 4.54 -19.33 -45.78
C CYS A 19 5.54 -18.43 -45.02
N LYS A 20 6.30 -17.60 -45.72
CA LYS A 20 7.26 -16.68 -45.08
C LYS A 20 6.57 -15.59 -44.26
N THR A 21 5.50 -15.00 -44.78
CA THR A 21 4.72 -13.98 -44.04
C THR A 21 4.03 -14.57 -42.81
N ILE A 22 3.47 -15.77 -42.94
CA ILE A 22 2.82 -16.47 -41.82
C ILE A 22 3.85 -16.79 -40.75
N ASN A 23 4.98 -17.41 -41.09
CA ASN A 23 6.04 -17.72 -40.11
C ASN A 23 6.57 -16.46 -39.43
N GLY A 24 6.89 -15.40 -40.18
CA GLY A 24 7.39 -14.16 -39.59
C GLY A 24 6.39 -13.52 -38.62
N ASN A 25 5.09 -13.57 -38.91
CA ASN A 25 4.06 -13.04 -38.01
C ASN A 25 3.88 -13.93 -36.76
N PHE A 26 4.04 -15.24 -36.87
CA PHE A 26 4.03 -16.15 -35.73
C PHE A 26 5.24 -15.93 -34.82
N GLU A 27 6.44 -15.77 -35.38
CA GLU A 27 7.67 -15.46 -34.62
C GLU A 27 7.54 -14.13 -33.87
N LEU A 28 7.07 -13.07 -34.54
CA LEU A 28 6.85 -11.76 -33.90
C LEU A 28 5.84 -11.84 -32.75
N LYS A 29 4.73 -12.58 -32.93
CA LYS A 29 3.74 -12.79 -31.87
C LYS A 29 4.28 -13.63 -30.73
N HIS A 30 5.02 -14.68 -31.05
CA HIS A 30 5.65 -15.55 -30.05
C HIS A 30 6.64 -14.76 -29.18
N ASP A 31 7.52 -13.98 -29.79
CA ASP A 31 8.48 -13.12 -29.07
C ASP A 31 7.78 -12.05 -28.24
N ALA A 32 6.70 -11.46 -28.76
CA ALA A 32 5.89 -10.51 -28.00
C ALA A 32 5.21 -11.17 -26.79
N LEU A 33 4.71 -12.41 -26.93
CA LEU A 33 4.16 -13.17 -25.81
C LEU A 33 5.26 -13.51 -24.78
N ALA A 34 6.41 -14.02 -25.23
CA ALA A 34 7.52 -14.37 -24.35
C ALA A 34 8.02 -13.16 -23.55
N ARG A 35 8.09 -11.96 -24.17
CA ARG A 35 8.41 -10.72 -23.47
C ARG A 35 7.35 -10.34 -22.43
N LYS A 36 6.06 -10.45 -22.77
CA LYS A 36 4.97 -10.17 -21.83
C LYS A 36 4.98 -11.12 -20.65
N GLU A 37 5.21 -12.40 -20.88
CA GLU A 37 5.32 -13.41 -19.84
C GLU A 37 6.50 -13.10 -18.91
N LYS A 38 7.68 -12.80 -19.46
CA LYS A 38 8.84 -12.40 -18.66
C LYS A 38 8.55 -11.17 -17.79
N ASN A 39 7.95 -10.13 -18.36
CA ASN A 39 7.58 -8.91 -17.61
C ASN A 39 6.57 -9.21 -16.50
N LEU A 40 5.58 -10.06 -16.76
CA LEU A 40 4.61 -10.48 -15.75
C LEU A 40 5.28 -11.24 -14.59
N VAL A 41 6.20 -12.15 -14.90
CA VAL A 41 6.95 -12.90 -13.88
C VAL A 41 7.84 -11.97 -13.04
N GLU A 42 8.51 -11.00 -13.68
CA GLU A 42 9.30 -9.99 -12.97
C GLU A 42 8.43 -9.12 -12.06
N ALA A 43 7.30 -8.63 -12.56
CA ALA A 43 6.35 -7.86 -11.76
C ALA A 43 5.78 -8.66 -10.57
N GLN A 44 5.48 -9.95 -10.78
CA GLN A 44 5.00 -10.83 -9.72
C GLN A 44 6.07 -11.04 -8.63
N LYS A 45 7.34 -11.21 -9.01
CA LYS A 45 8.46 -11.31 -8.06
C LYS A 45 8.64 -10.00 -7.28
N GLU A 46 8.55 -8.86 -7.93
CA GLU A 46 8.63 -7.56 -7.27
C GLU A 46 7.49 -7.36 -6.27
N LEU A 47 6.26 -7.69 -6.66
CA LEU A 47 5.09 -7.64 -5.78
C LEU A 47 5.26 -8.55 -4.56
N GLN A 48 5.77 -9.77 -4.74
CA GLN A 48 6.07 -10.67 -3.62
C GLN A 48 7.13 -10.09 -2.68
N ALA A 49 8.19 -9.48 -3.23
CA ALA A 49 9.22 -8.83 -2.43
C ALA A 49 8.64 -7.64 -1.63
N ARG A 50 7.85 -6.78 -2.27
CA ARG A 50 7.15 -5.66 -1.63
C ARG A 50 6.20 -6.14 -0.53
N ARG A 51 5.44 -7.21 -0.78
CA ARG A 51 4.53 -7.81 0.23
C ARG A 51 5.31 -8.31 1.45
N LYS A 52 6.44 -8.98 1.24
CA LYS A 52 7.29 -9.48 2.33
C LYS A 52 7.90 -8.34 3.14
N GLU A 53 8.34 -7.28 2.47
CA GLU A 53 8.88 -6.08 3.12
C GLU A 53 7.80 -5.36 3.96
N LEU A 54 6.61 -5.16 3.40
CA LEU A 54 5.48 -4.58 4.14
C LEU A 54 5.08 -5.43 5.35
N SER A 55 5.06 -6.76 5.20
CA SER A 55 4.79 -7.67 6.32
C SER A 55 5.82 -7.52 7.44
N ARG A 56 7.11 -7.41 7.10
CA ARG A 56 8.18 -7.17 8.09
C ARG A 56 8.03 -5.83 8.79
N ARG A 57 7.70 -4.77 8.05
CA ARG A 57 7.45 -3.45 8.64
C ARG A 57 6.26 -3.49 9.60
N LEU A 58 5.19 -4.20 9.23
CA LEU A 58 4.02 -4.36 10.08
C LEU A 58 4.36 -5.16 11.34
N ASP A 59 5.11 -6.25 11.23
CA ASP A 59 5.58 -7.02 12.39
C ASP A 59 6.48 -6.17 13.30
N ASN A 60 7.39 -5.38 12.74
CA ASN A 60 8.22 -4.45 13.50
C ASN A 60 7.40 -3.36 14.20
N LEU A 61 6.40 -2.81 13.53
CA LEU A 61 5.48 -1.86 14.16
C LEU A 61 4.69 -2.53 15.28
N LYS A 62 4.21 -3.76 15.07
CA LYS A 62 3.47 -4.54 16.08
C LYS A 62 4.34 -4.89 17.29
N THR A 63 5.62 -5.22 17.10
CA THR A 63 6.54 -5.47 18.21
C THR A 63 6.87 -4.19 18.97
N LEU A 64 7.10 -3.07 18.27
CA LEU A 64 7.27 -1.76 18.89
C LEU A 64 6.02 -1.34 19.69
N LEU A 65 4.84 -1.50 19.11
CA LEU A 65 3.54 -1.32 19.79
C LEU A 65 3.45 -2.19 21.04
N LYS A 66 3.72 -3.50 20.94
CA LYS A 66 3.62 -4.42 22.06
C LYS A 66 4.67 -4.15 23.15
N ALA A 67 5.85 -3.67 22.76
CA ALA A 67 6.88 -3.24 23.70
C ALA A 67 6.46 -1.95 24.43
N GLY A 68 5.96 -0.94 23.70
CA GLY A 68 5.41 0.30 24.27
C GLY A 68 4.23 0.05 25.22
N ILE A 69 3.29 -0.82 24.81
CA ILE A 69 2.12 -1.20 25.63
C ILE A 69 2.54 -1.95 26.90
N LYS A 70 3.59 -2.79 26.86
CA LYS A 70 4.06 -3.51 28.06
C LYS A 70 4.73 -2.59 29.08
N THR A 71 5.40 -1.53 28.63
CA THR A 71 5.95 -0.51 29.52
C THR A 71 4.87 0.41 30.10
N GLU A 72 3.78 0.66 29.38
CA GLU A 72 2.67 1.52 29.82
C GLU A 72 1.66 0.78 30.73
N ALA A 73 1.40 -0.51 30.50
CA ALA A 73 0.50 -1.32 31.33
C ALA A 73 1.03 -1.55 32.77
N ALA A 74 2.33 -1.35 32.99
CA ALA A 74 2.92 -1.41 34.33
C ALA A 74 2.85 -0.05 35.08
N ALA A 75 2.41 1.03 34.43
CA ALA A 75 2.53 2.39 34.95
C ALA A 75 1.21 3.07 35.35
N LYS A 76 0.05 2.42 35.24
CA LYS A 76 -1.25 3.08 35.54
C LYS A 76 -1.99 2.42 36.70
N THR A 77 -1.55 2.77 37.91
CA THR A 77 -2.43 2.96 39.06
C THR A 77 -2.12 4.33 39.66
N THR A 78 -2.71 5.39 39.11
CA THR A 78 -2.78 6.66 39.84
C THR A 78 -4.05 7.40 39.48
N ASP A 79 -4.95 7.51 40.46
CA ASP A 79 -6.19 8.30 40.50
C ASP A 79 -5.93 9.83 40.41
N GLU A 80 -5.08 10.28 39.48
CA GLU A 80 -4.84 11.71 39.27
C GLU A 80 -5.69 12.22 38.11
N LYS A 81 -6.39 13.34 38.37
CA LYS A 81 -7.10 14.10 37.33
C LYS A 81 -6.14 14.35 36.17
N PRO A 82 -6.52 14.02 34.93
CA PRO A 82 -5.63 14.21 33.80
C PRO A 82 -5.29 15.69 33.63
N SER A 83 -4.00 16.02 33.64
CA SER A 83 -3.47 17.36 33.39
C SER A 83 -3.51 17.74 31.91
N ASP A 84 -3.44 16.74 31.03
CA ASP A 84 -3.18 16.93 29.60
C ASP A 84 -4.17 16.15 28.73
N LEU A 85 -4.41 16.65 27.52
CA LEU A 85 -5.30 16.03 26.52
C LEU A 85 -4.95 14.57 26.25
N LYS A 86 -3.65 14.27 26.09
CA LYS A 86 -3.15 12.90 25.86
C LYS A 86 -3.58 11.98 27.01
N SER A 87 -3.29 12.40 28.23
CA SER A 87 -3.61 11.65 29.44
C SER A 87 -5.11 11.44 29.58
N TRP A 88 -5.92 12.46 29.31
CA TRP A 88 -7.38 12.35 29.35
C TRP A 88 -7.93 11.40 28.29
N LEU A 89 -7.50 11.51 27.02
CA LEU A 89 -7.97 10.66 25.92
C LEU A 89 -7.56 9.19 26.12
N VAL A 90 -6.39 8.94 26.71
CA VAL A 90 -5.92 7.59 26.99
C VAL A 90 -6.57 7.00 28.25
N GLN A 91 -6.73 7.78 29.33
CA GLN A 91 -7.41 7.33 30.55
C GLN A 91 -8.91 7.10 30.35
N SER A 92 -9.57 7.93 29.53
CA SER A 92 -10.99 7.77 29.19
C SER A 92 -11.27 6.60 28.22
N GLY A 93 -10.22 5.93 27.73
CA GLY A 93 -10.33 4.82 26.78
C GLY A 93 -10.82 5.22 25.39
N VAL A 94 -10.91 6.52 25.10
CA VAL A 94 -11.31 7.05 23.78
C VAL A 94 -10.23 6.73 22.74
N LEU A 95 -8.96 6.82 23.16
CA LEU A 95 -7.82 6.46 22.31
C LEU A 95 -6.82 5.60 23.05
N THR A 96 -6.15 4.74 22.29
CA THR A 96 -4.89 4.11 22.73
C THR A 96 -3.74 5.10 22.56
N GLU A 97 -2.69 4.94 23.36
CA GLU A 97 -1.49 5.79 23.29
C GLU A 97 -0.87 5.78 21.88
N VAL A 98 -0.97 4.66 21.16
CA VAL A 98 -0.47 4.54 19.80
C VAL A 98 -1.32 5.27 18.77
N GLN A 99 -2.65 5.31 18.95
CA GLN A 99 -3.50 6.13 18.09
C GLN A 99 -3.20 7.62 18.30
N PHE A 100 -2.96 8.03 19.55
CA PHE A 100 -2.53 9.40 19.84
C PHE A 100 -1.18 9.74 19.19
N LEU A 101 -0.17 8.85 19.33
CA LEU A 101 1.13 9.01 18.68
C LEU A 101 1.03 9.09 17.15
N SER A 102 0.13 8.30 16.56
CA SER A 102 -0.13 8.33 15.11
C SER A 102 -0.67 9.70 14.67
N ALA A 103 -1.53 10.31 15.47
CA ALA A 103 -2.02 11.66 15.22
C ALA A 103 -0.94 12.73 15.42
N GLU A 104 -0.03 12.59 16.39
CA GLU A 104 1.12 13.50 16.55
C GLU A 104 2.07 13.44 15.36
N ILE A 105 2.37 12.24 14.86
CA ILE A 105 3.21 12.07 13.66
C ILE A 105 2.55 12.73 12.46
N TYR A 106 1.25 12.50 12.25
CA TYR A 106 0.49 13.14 11.17
C TYR A 106 0.47 14.67 11.31
N ALA A 107 0.31 15.18 12.52
CA ALA A 107 0.34 16.60 12.83
C ALA A 107 1.70 17.22 12.47
N ALA A 108 2.80 16.58 12.87
CA ALA A 108 4.15 17.01 12.55
C ALA A 108 4.44 16.99 11.04
N GLU A 109 4.05 15.92 10.33
CA GLU A 109 4.24 15.79 8.89
C GLU A 109 3.48 16.83 8.08
N LYS A 110 2.29 17.22 8.54
CA LYS A 110 1.41 18.17 7.86
C LYS A 110 1.50 19.59 8.41
N ASN A 111 2.36 19.82 9.40
CA ASN A 111 2.47 21.08 10.12
C ASN A 111 1.10 21.57 10.66
N LEU A 112 0.34 20.64 11.23
CA LEU A 112 -0.98 20.86 11.82
C LEU A 112 -0.89 20.74 13.35
N ASN A 113 -1.90 21.26 14.05
CA ASN A 113 -2.07 20.98 15.46
C ASN A 113 -2.52 19.52 15.66
N VAL A 114 -2.03 18.86 16.71
CA VAL A 114 -2.39 17.47 17.08
C VAL A 114 -3.91 17.28 17.17
N ILE A 115 -4.65 18.26 17.68
CA ILE A 115 -6.11 18.19 17.76
C ILE A 115 -6.75 18.17 16.37
N ALA A 116 -6.24 19.00 15.45
CA ALA A 116 -6.72 19.01 14.07
C ALA A 116 -6.39 17.68 13.38
N ALA A 117 -5.23 17.09 13.66
CA ALA A 117 -4.89 15.75 13.20
C ALA A 117 -5.82 14.67 13.77
N LEU A 118 -6.13 14.72 15.07
CA LEU A 118 -7.07 13.80 15.74
C LEU A 118 -8.48 13.86 15.12
N LEU A 119 -8.98 15.06 14.80
CA LEU A 119 -10.25 15.23 14.10
C LEU A 119 -10.19 14.78 12.63
N THR A 120 -9.12 15.13 11.92
CA THR A 120 -8.92 14.76 10.51
C THR A 120 -8.83 13.26 10.31
N LEU A 121 -8.19 12.56 11.25
CA LEU A 121 -8.06 11.10 11.25
C LEU A 121 -9.31 10.40 11.81
N ASN A 122 -10.38 11.14 12.13
CA ASN A 122 -11.59 10.63 12.78
C ASN A 122 -11.30 9.81 14.06
N MET A 123 -10.24 10.18 14.78
CA MET A 123 -9.81 9.52 16.02
C MET A 123 -10.57 10.08 17.24
N ILE A 124 -11.04 11.33 17.17
CA ILE A 124 -11.94 11.92 18.16
C ILE A 124 -13.15 12.54 17.45
N SER A 125 -14.32 12.54 18.11
CA SER A 125 -15.48 13.28 17.64
C SER A 125 -15.40 14.76 18.03
N ILE A 126 -16.17 15.61 17.34
CA ILE A 126 -16.31 17.03 17.67
C ILE A 126 -16.85 17.22 19.10
N GLU A 127 -17.73 16.33 19.55
CA GLU A 127 -18.27 16.33 20.91
C GLU A 127 -17.15 16.13 21.94
N LYS A 128 -16.24 15.19 21.70
CA LYS A 128 -15.09 14.93 22.59
C LYS A 128 -14.08 16.08 22.60
N TYR A 129 -13.93 16.77 21.48
CA TYR A 129 -13.15 18.00 21.40
C TYR A 129 -13.75 19.12 22.27
N GLU A 130 -15.06 19.35 22.17
CA GLU A 130 -15.75 20.36 22.98
C GLU A 130 -15.73 20.03 24.47
N GLU A 131 -15.79 18.74 24.84
CA GLU A 131 -15.59 18.29 26.22
C GLU A 131 -14.19 18.62 26.74
N ALA A 132 -13.14 18.30 25.96
CA ALA A 132 -11.76 18.60 26.33
C ALA A 132 -11.51 20.11 26.50
N LYS A 133 -12.12 20.93 25.62
CA LYS A 133 -12.07 22.39 25.68
C LYS A 133 -12.69 22.94 26.97
N LYS A 134 -13.85 22.41 27.37
CA LYS A 134 -14.52 22.79 28.64
C LYS A 134 -13.68 22.46 29.87
N MET A 135 -12.89 21.39 29.79
CA MET A 135 -11.99 20.96 30.87
C MET A 135 -10.64 21.71 30.90
N LYS A 136 -10.40 22.66 29.97
CA LYS A 136 -9.12 23.38 29.81
C LYS A 136 -7.91 22.47 29.62
N LEU A 137 -8.11 21.37 28.89
CA LEU A 137 -7.07 20.40 28.55
C LEU A 137 -6.40 20.68 27.20
N LEU A 138 -6.80 21.77 26.53
CA LEU A 138 -6.37 22.21 25.19
C LEU A 138 -5.60 23.54 25.26
#